data_AF-A0A8T2ZSX3-F1
#
_entry.id   AF-A0A8T2ZSX3-F1
#
_cell.length_a   1.000
_cell.length_b   1.000
_cell.length_c   1.000
_cell.angle_alpha   90.00
_cell.angle_beta   90.00
_cell.angle_gamma   90.00
#
_symmetry.space_group_name_H-M   'P 1'
#
loop_
_entity.id
_entity.type
_entity.pdbx_description
1 polymer ?
#
loop_
_entity_poly.entity_id
_entity_poly.type
_entity_poly.pdbx_seq_one_letter_code
_entity_poly.pdbx_strand_id
1 'polypeptide(L)'
;MAANGITLARKLPELKECGLTSVNISLDTLVPAKFEFLTRRKGHERVVDSINTAVDCGSNPAKVNCVVMRGFNDDYICDFVELTRDKPINVRFIEFMPFDGNVECQETRSLLTNAGQSGKGKLFPGLKRLQDHPADTAKNFRMAGHIGTVSFMTSMTEHLCAGCNRLRLLADGNFKVCLFGPSGVNHILPCHSDLLLNFSFLQVIEPDHIIAIASSSA
;
A
#
# COMPACT_ATOMS: atom_id res chain seq x y z
N MET A 1 -5.70 5.12 -6.64
CA MET A 1 -6.76 4.32 -5.96
C MET A 1 -6.18 3.01 -5.41
N ALA A 2 -6.76 2.45 -4.34
CA ALA A 2 -6.45 1.09 -3.86
C ALA A 2 -7.72 0.23 -3.85
N ALA A 3 -7.62 -1.02 -4.30
CA ALA A 3 -8.74 -1.95 -4.38
C ALA A 3 -8.31 -3.41 -4.18
N ASN A 4 -9.27 -4.27 -3.84
CA ASN A 4 -9.06 -5.73 -3.80
C ASN A 4 -9.12 -6.40 -5.19
N GLY A 5 -9.40 -5.63 -6.24
CA GLY A 5 -9.37 -6.10 -7.63
C GLY A 5 -10.65 -6.79 -8.12
N ILE A 6 -11.48 -7.42 -7.29
CA ILE A 6 -12.56 -8.34 -7.78
C ILE A 6 -13.52 -7.69 -8.80
N THR A 7 -13.90 -6.43 -8.61
CA THR A 7 -14.81 -5.71 -9.53
C THR A 7 -14.09 -4.70 -10.43
N LEU A 8 -12.77 -4.60 -10.32
CA LEU A 8 -12.01 -3.47 -10.84
C LEU A 8 -11.94 -3.49 -12.37
N ALA A 9 -11.71 -4.65 -13.00
CA ALA A 9 -11.67 -4.80 -14.46
C ALA A 9 -12.85 -4.10 -15.17
N ARG A 10 -14.07 -4.28 -14.66
CA ARG A 10 -15.28 -3.68 -15.25
C ARG A 10 -15.37 -2.16 -15.12
N LYS A 11 -14.75 -1.58 -14.08
CA LYS A 11 -14.83 -0.15 -13.76
C LYS A 11 -13.63 0.65 -14.26
N LEU A 12 -12.53 -0.02 -14.58
CA LEU A 12 -11.28 0.63 -14.96
C LEU A 12 -11.41 1.58 -16.15
N PRO A 13 -12.13 1.24 -17.25
CA PRO A 13 -12.26 2.15 -18.39
C PRO A 13 -12.93 3.47 -18.01
N GLU A 14 -14.09 3.41 -17.34
CA GLU A 14 -14.82 4.59 -16.87
C GLU A 14 -13.97 5.41 -15.88
N LEU A 15 -13.29 4.75 -14.94
CA LEU A 15 -12.41 5.43 -14.01
C LEU A 15 -11.22 6.13 -14.71
N LYS A 16 -10.69 5.55 -15.79
CA LYS A 16 -9.66 6.18 -16.61
C LYS A 16 -10.17 7.42 -17.32
N GLU A 17 -11.37 7.37 -17.89
CA GLU A 17 -12.03 8.53 -18.49
C GLU A 17 -12.22 9.66 -17.47
N CYS A 18 -12.52 9.33 -16.21
CA CYS A 18 -12.57 10.29 -15.10
C CYS A 18 -11.19 10.78 -14.60
N GLY A 19 -10.08 10.38 -15.23
CA GLY A 19 -8.73 10.86 -14.90
C GLY A 19 -7.95 10.00 -13.89
N LEU A 20 -8.35 8.75 -13.63
CA LEU A 20 -7.59 7.86 -12.74
C LEU A 20 -6.20 7.54 -13.30
N THR A 21 -5.15 8.03 -12.68
CA THR A 21 -3.78 7.79 -13.16
C THR A 21 -3.18 6.48 -12.66
N SER A 22 -3.41 6.11 -11.39
CA SER A 22 -2.72 4.99 -10.74
C SER A 22 -3.63 4.10 -9.89
N VAL A 23 -3.34 2.80 -9.90
CA VAL A 23 -4.06 1.77 -9.15
C VAL A 23 -3.12 0.91 -8.31
N ASN A 24 -3.59 0.51 -7.14
CA ASN A 24 -2.97 -0.44 -6.24
C ASN A 24 -3.96 -1.59 -6.04
N ILE A 25 -3.59 -2.78 -6.47
CA ILE A 25 -4.43 -3.99 -6.41
C ILE A 25 -3.84 -4.90 -5.33
N SER A 26 -4.66 -5.36 -4.40
CA SER A 26 -4.18 -6.28 -3.34
C SER A 26 -4.34 -7.73 -3.81
N LEU A 27 -3.24 -8.48 -3.82
CA LEU A 27 -3.20 -9.90 -4.17
C LEU A 27 -2.08 -10.58 -3.38
N ASP A 28 -2.46 -11.38 -2.39
CA ASP A 28 -1.50 -12.01 -1.45
C ASP A 28 -1.02 -13.40 -1.91
N THR A 29 -1.61 -13.98 -2.96
CA THR A 29 -1.19 -15.28 -3.47
C THR A 29 -1.59 -15.46 -4.94
N LEU A 30 -0.76 -16.17 -5.69
CA LEU A 30 -1.03 -16.58 -7.08
C LEU A 30 -1.76 -17.93 -7.17
N VAL A 31 -2.04 -18.58 -6.03
CA VAL A 31 -2.72 -19.87 -5.97
C VAL A 31 -4.21 -19.66 -5.66
N PRO A 32 -5.14 -20.01 -6.56
CA PRO A 32 -6.58 -19.78 -6.36
C PRO A 32 -7.13 -20.36 -5.05
N ALA A 33 -6.70 -21.56 -4.65
CA ALA A 33 -7.15 -22.19 -3.42
C ALA A 33 -6.70 -21.41 -2.16
N LYS A 34 -5.45 -20.91 -2.14
CA LYS A 34 -4.96 -20.07 -1.03
C LYS A 34 -5.66 -18.71 -1.02
N PHE A 35 -6.01 -18.17 -2.18
CA PHE A 35 -6.78 -16.93 -2.29
C PHE A 35 -8.18 -17.10 -1.69
N GLU A 36 -8.88 -18.18 -2.04
CA GLU A 36 -10.22 -18.46 -1.50
C GLU A 36 -10.17 -18.71 0.01
N PHE A 37 -9.13 -19.40 0.51
CA PHE A 37 -8.89 -19.57 1.94
C PHE A 37 -8.73 -18.22 2.67
N LEU A 38 -7.90 -17.32 2.13
CA LEU A 38 -7.61 -16.03 2.76
C LEU A 38 -8.80 -15.06 2.70
N THR A 39 -9.42 -14.94 1.53
CA THR A 39 -10.49 -13.98 1.25
C THR A 39 -11.90 -14.50 1.59
N ARG A 40 -12.01 -15.80 1.90
CA ARG A 40 -13.25 -16.56 2.11
C ARG A 40 -14.22 -16.50 0.93
N ARG A 41 -13.71 -16.18 -0.28
CA ARG A 41 -14.51 -15.99 -1.49
C ARG A 41 -13.73 -16.40 -2.74
N LYS A 42 -14.44 -16.87 -3.74
CA LYS A 42 -13.89 -17.04 -5.10
C LYS A 42 -13.69 -15.68 -5.77
N GLY A 43 -12.71 -15.59 -6.65
CA GLY A 43 -12.44 -14.34 -7.38
C GLY A 43 -10.99 -14.13 -7.80
N HIS A 44 -10.09 -15.08 -7.56
CA HIS A 44 -8.68 -14.98 -7.93
C HIS A 44 -8.49 -14.55 -9.40
N GLU A 45 -9.13 -15.26 -10.34
CA GLU A 45 -9.05 -14.96 -11.77
C GLU A 45 -9.49 -13.52 -12.06
N ARG A 46 -10.56 -13.04 -11.43
CA ARG A 46 -11.05 -11.67 -11.61
C ARG A 46 -10.06 -10.61 -11.10
N VAL A 47 -9.29 -10.92 -10.07
CA VAL A 47 -8.22 -10.04 -9.58
C VAL A 47 -7.06 -10.01 -10.58
N VAL A 48 -6.67 -11.17 -11.11
CA VAL A 48 -5.63 -11.27 -12.17
C VAL A 48 -6.07 -10.52 -13.42
N ASP A 49 -7.32 -10.69 -13.85
CA ASP A 49 -7.90 -9.94 -14.97
C ASP A 49 -7.84 -8.44 -14.72
N SER A 50 -8.12 -8.00 -13.49
CA SER A 50 -8.04 -6.58 -13.15
C SER A 50 -6.62 -6.03 -13.18
N ILE A 51 -5.60 -6.85 -12.91
CA ILE A 51 -4.19 -6.47 -13.09
C ILE A 51 -3.89 -6.30 -14.59
N ASN A 52 -4.32 -7.26 -15.42
CA ASN A 52 -4.13 -7.17 -16.87
C ASN A 52 -4.87 -5.96 -17.46
N THR A 53 -6.15 -5.78 -17.13
CA THR A 53 -6.93 -4.61 -17.57
C THR A 53 -6.31 -3.30 -17.11
N ALA A 54 -5.74 -3.24 -15.89
CA ALA A 54 -5.06 -2.04 -15.43
C ALA A 54 -3.87 -1.68 -16.32
N VAL A 55 -3.09 -2.68 -16.73
CA VAL A 55 -1.97 -2.53 -17.67
C VAL A 55 -2.48 -2.11 -19.05
N ASP A 56 -3.49 -2.78 -19.59
CA ASP A 56 -4.07 -2.50 -20.90
C ASP A 56 -4.67 -1.09 -20.98
N CYS A 57 -5.27 -0.62 -19.89
CA CYS A 57 -5.78 0.74 -19.76
C CYS A 57 -4.66 1.79 -19.50
N GLY A 58 -3.38 1.43 -19.62
CA GLY A 58 -2.24 2.35 -19.52
C GLY A 58 -1.82 2.71 -18.11
N SER A 59 -2.18 1.91 -17.09
CA SER A 59 -1.59 2.07 -15.74
C SER A 59 -0.18 1.48 -15.74
N ASN A 60 0.82 2.33 -15.95
CA ASN A 60 2.22 1.92 -16.00
C ASN A 60 3.05 2.70 -14.94
N PRO A 61 3.50 2.07 -13.84
CA PRO A 61 3.22 0.69 -13.46
C PRO A 61 1.89 0.50 -12.75
N ALA A 62 1.22 -0.63 -13.00
CA ALA A 62 0.13 -1.09 -12.13
C ALA A 62 0.72 -1.69 -10.85
N LYS A 63 0.30 -1.18 -9.68
CA LYS A 63 0.89 -1.61 -8.39
C LYS A 63 0.12 -2.80 -7.85
N VAL A 64 0.83 -3.85 -7.45
CA VAL A 64 0.26 -5.05 -6.82
C VAL A 64 0.83 -5.16 -5.41
N ASN A 65 -0.01 -5.05 -4.39
CA ASN A 65 0.42 -5.20 -2.99
C ASN A 65 0.23 -6.67 -2.58
N CYS A 66 1.26 -7.27 -2.00
CA CYS A 66 1.24 -8.61 -1.43
C CYS A 66 1.79 -8.54 0.00
N VAL A 67 0.95 -8.86 0.98
CA VAL A 67 1.37 -8.99 2.38
C VAL A 67 1.99 -10.38 2.54
N VAL A 68 3.28 -10.42 2.85
CA VAL A 68 4.01 -11.69 2.99
C VAL A 68 3.82 -12.22 4.41
N MET A 69 3.42 -13.49 4.50
CA MET A 69 3.19 -14.25 5.72
C MET A 69 4.02 -15.53 5.65
N ARG A 70 4.91 -15.71 6.62
CA ARG A 70 5.79 -16.88 6.70
C ARG A 70 5.00 -18.17 6.85
N GLY A 71 5.38 -19.21 6.11
CA GLY A 71 4.71 -20.51 6.08
C GLY A 71 3.38 -20.53 5.32
N PHE A 72 2.99 -19.42 4.67
CA PHE A 72 1.75 -19.33 3.91
C PHE A 72 1.98 -18.95 2.45
N ASN A 73 2.60 -17.81 2.19
CA ASN A 73 2.83 -17.30 0.82
C ASN A 73 4.27 -16.86 0.53
N ASP A 74 5.18 -17.05 1.48
CA ASP A 74 6.61 -16.76 1.35
C ASP A 74 7.31 -17.60 0.28
N ASP A 75 6.84 -18.82 0.03
CA ASP A 75 7.36 -19.67 -1.04
C ASP A 75 7.08 -19.11 -2.45
N TYR A 76 6.04 -18.28 -2.63
CA TYR A 76 5.62 -17.76 -3.94
C TYR A 76 6.21 -16.40 -4.28
N ILE A 77 7.11 -15.84 -3.45
CA ILE A 77 7.71 -14.53 -3.72
C ILE A 77 8.41 -14.55 -5.09
N CYS A 78 9.10 -15.64 -5.44
CA CYS A 78 9.74 -15.80 -6.75
C CYS A 78 8.76 -15.77 -7.91
N ASP A 79 7.60 -16.41 -7.78
CA ASP A 79 6.57 -16.40 -8.83
C ASP A 79 5.98 -14.98 -9.02
N PHE A 80 5.85 -14.22 -7.94
CA PHE A 80 5.47 -12.82 -8.01
C PHE A 80 6.54 -11.95 -8.69
N VAL A 81 7.83 -12.23 -8.48
CA VAL A 81 8.89 -11.55 -9.23
C VAL A 81 8.83 -11.92 -10.70
N GLU A 82 8.59 -13.19 -11.03
CA GLU A 82 8.46 -13.67 -12.40
C GLU A 82 7.29 -13.01 -13.16
N LEU A 83 6.18 -12.72 -12.47
CA LEU A 83 5.06 -11.96 -13.03
C LEU A 83 5.46 -10.58 -13.58
N THR A 84 6.57 -10.01 -13.09
CA THR A 84 7.08 -8.71 -13.53
C THR A 84 7.93 -8.79 -14.81
N ARG A 85 8.18 -9.99 -15.37
CA ARG A 85 9.03 -10.17 -16.54
C ARG A 85 8.50 -9.42 -17.75
N ASP A 86 7.28 -9.75 -18.16
CA ASP A 86 6.69 -9.27 -19.42
C ASP A 86 5.63 -8.18 -19.20
N LYS A 87 5.38 -7.78 -17.95
CA LYS A 87 4.32 -6.84 -17.60
C LYS A 87 4.88 -5.61 -16.88
N PRO A 88 4.41 -4.39 -17.23
CA PRO A 88 4.78 -3.16 -16.53
C PRO A 88 4.02 -3.05 -15.20
N ILE A 89 4.30 -3.98 -14.29
CA ILE A 89 3.71 -4.00 -12.96
C ILE A 89 4.78 -3.74 -11.91
N ASN A 90 4.36 -3.18 -10.78
CA ASN A 90 5.19 -3.02 -9.60
C ASN A 90 4.64 -3.90 -8.48
N VAL A 91 5.31 -5.00 -8.16
CA VAL A 91 4.90 -5.90 -7.07
C VAL A 91 5.53 -5.45 -5.77
N ARG A 92 4.70 -5.14 -4.77
CA ARG A 92 5.10 -4.55 -3.49
C ARG A 92 4.89 -5.57 -2.39
N PHE A 93 5.99 -6.15 -1.92
CA PHE A 93 6.00 -7.04 -0.78
C PHE A 93 5.95 -6.22 0.50
N ILE A 94 4.89 -6.43 1.27
CA ILE A 94 4.62 -5.72 2.51
C ILE A 94 4.91 -6.69 3.66
N GLU A 95 5.73 -6.24 4.59
CA GLU A 95 5.98 -6.95 5.84
C GLU A 95 4.70 -7.03 6.66
N PHE A 96 4.32 -8.25 7.05
CA PHE A 96 3.17 -8.49 7.90
C PHE A 96 3.33 -7.76 9.24
N MET A 97 2.35 -6.93 9.58
CA MET A 97 2.24 -6.30 10.89
C MET A 97 1.33 -7.14 11.77
N PRO A 98 1.83 -7.75 12.86
CA PRO A 98 0.98 -8.44 13.82
C PRO A 98 0.11 -7.44 14.59
N PHE A 99 -1.16 -7.80 14.79
CA PHE A 99 -2.11 -7.07 15.63
C PHE A 99 -2.53 -7.91 16.83
N ASP A 100 -3.07 -7.27 17.85
CA ASP A 100 -3.71 -7.96 18.98
C ASP A 100 -4.78 -8.92 18.43
N GLY A 101 -4.54 -10.23 18.59
CA GLY A 101 -5.38 -11.31 18.04
C GLY A 101 -4.83 -12.04 16.81
N ASN A 102 -3.69 -11.65 16.24
CA ASN A 102 -3.05 -12.35 15.11
C ASN A 102 -1.53 -12.54 15.31
N VAL A 103 -1.17 -12.97 16.52
CA VAL A 103 0.20 -12.96 17.06
C VAL A 103 1.10 -14.08 16.48
N GLU A 104 0.51 -15.13 15.90
CA GLU A 104 1.24 -16.32 15.44
C GLU A 104 2.17 -16.07 14.24
N CYS A 105 2.01 -14.96 13.51
CA CYS A 105 2.77 -14.63 12.30
C CYS A 105 4.00 -13.71 12.55
N GLN A 106 4.56 -13.71 13.77
CA GLN A 106 5.64 -12.81 14.19
C GLN A 106 6.97 -13.04 13.44
N GLU A 107 7.17 -14.23 12.87
CA GLU A 107 8.44 -14.64 12.27
C GLU A 107 8.71 -14.13 10.83
N THR A 108 7.79 -13.35 10.24
CA THR A 108 7.95 -12.82 8.86
C THR A 108 9.03 -11.72 8.76
N ARG A 109 9.46 -11.17 9.91
CA ARG A 109 10.39 -10.05 10.03
C ARG A 109 11.76 -10.27 9.36
N SER A 110 12.23 -11.52 9.30
CA SER A 110 13.57 -11.85 8.79
C SER A 110 13.63 -11.99 7.26
N LEU A 111 12.52 -12.35 6.60
CA LEU A 111 12.51 -12.69 5.17
C LEU A 111 12.69 -11.46 4.27
N LEU A 112 11.90 -10.41 4.50
CA LEU A 112 11.92 -9.20 3.66
C LEU A 112 13.08 -8.28 4.00
N THR A 113 13.57 -8.30 5.23
CA THR A 113 14.72 -7.51 5.67
C THR A 113 16.00 -7.93 4.94
N ASN A 114 16.25 -9.24 4.84
CA ASN A 114 17.44 -9.75 4.16
C ASN A 114 17.38 -9.55 2.64
N ALA A 115 16.20 -9.71 2.03
CA ALA A 115 15.99 -9.48 0.60
C ALA A 115 16.03 -7.99 0.21
N GLY A 116 15.39 -7.13 1.01
CA GLY A 116 15.17 -5.71 0.72
C GLY A 116 16.29 -4.76 1.15
N GLN A 117 17.27 -5.19 1.97
CA GLN A 117 18.39 -4.34 2.36
C GLN A 117 19.63 -4.47 1.48
N SER A 118 19.86 -5.63 0.84
CA SER A 118 21.15 -5.89 0.19
C SER A 118 21.08 -6.13 -1.33
N GLY A 119 19.92 -6.48 -1.89
CA GLY A 119 19.87 -7.06 -3.25
C GLY A 119 20.73 -8.33 -3.41
N LYS A 120 21.29 -8.84 -2.31
CA LYS A 120 22.19 -10.00 -2.20
C LYS A 120 21.53 -11.14 -1.41
N GLY A 121 20.20 -11.10 -1.26
CA GLY A 121 19.47 -12.23 -0.69
C GLY A 121 19.62 -13.45 -1.59
N LYS A 122 19.82 -14.64 -1.01
CA LYS A 122 19.85 -15.93 -1.73
C LYS A 122 18.62 -16.14 -2.64
N LEU A 123 17.52 -15.45 -2.35
CA LEU A 123 16.25 -15.55 -3.07
C LEU A 123 16.28 -14.90 -4.46
N PHE A 124 17.12 -13.88 -4.71
CA PHE A 124 17.10 -13.12 -5.98
C PHE A 124 18.51 -12.76 -6.47
N PRO A 125 19.27 -13.70 -7.06
CA PRO A 125 20.53 -13.36 -7.71
C PRO A 125 20.27 -12.41 -8.89
N GLY A 126 20.70 -11.15 -8.78
CA GLY A 126 20.61 -10.17 -9.87
C GLY A 126 19.60 -9.03 -9.66
N LEU A 127 18.99 -8.93 -8.48
CA LEU A 127 18.10 -7.81 -8.13
C LEU A 127 18.91 -6.52 -7.93
N LYS A 128 18.66 -5.48 -8.73
CA LYS A 128 19.33 -4.18 -8.63
C LYS A 128 18.45 -3.16 -7.92
N ARG A 129 19.04 -2.46 -6.94
CA ARG A 129 18.35 -1.36 -6.23
C ARG A 129 18.16 -0.17 -7.16
N LEU A 130 16.96 0.41 -7.15
CA LEU A 130 16.63 1.66 -7.84
C LEU A 130 16.75 2.84 -6.86
N GLN A 131 16.90 4.03 -7.42
CA GLN A 131 16.88 5.28 -6.64
C GLN A 131 15.43 5.62 -6.29
N ASP A 132 15.16 5.79 -5.00
CA ASP A 132 13.84 6.09 -4.45
C ASP A 132 13.75 7.57 -4.05
N HIS A 133 12.54 8.14 -4.00
CA HIS A 133 12.34 9.47 -3.44
C HIS A 133 12.54 9.44 -1.91
N PRO A 134 13.07 10.50 -1.26
CA PRO A 134 13.28 10.49 0.19
C PRO A 134 12.02 10.22 1.04
N ALA A 135 10.85 10.55 0.50
CA ALA A 135 9.54 10.29 1.14
C ALA A 135 8.96 8.90 0.81
N ASP A 136 9.62 8.10 -0.04
CA ASP A 136 9.13 6.78 -0.40
C ASP A 136 9.36 5.79 0.75
N THR A 137 8.26 5.19 1.17
CA THR A 137 8.26 4.12 2.18
C THR A 137 8.66 2.75 1.61
N ALA A 138 8.68 2.62 0.28
CA ALA A 138 8.97 1.38 -0.41
C ALA A 138 10.36 1.46 -1.05
N LYS A 139 11.14 0.40 -0.87
CA LYS A 139 12.47 0.25 -1.46
C LYS A 139 12.32 -0.42 -2.82
N ASN A 140 12.56 0.28 -3.92
CA ASN A 140 12.30 -0.27 -5.26
C ASN A 140 13.52 -0.98 -5.85
N PHE A 141 13.27 -2.08 -6.55
CA PHE A 141 14.27 -2.92 -7.19
C PHE A 141 13.80 -3.37 -8.57
N ARG A 142 14.75 -3.73 -9.43
CA ARG A 142 14.49 -4.29 -10.75
C ARG A 142 15.38 -5.51 -11.00
N MET A 143 14.80 -6.55 -11.57
CA MET A 143 15.55 -7.70 -12.07
C MET A 143 16.00 -7.46 -13.51
N ALA A 144 17.19 -7.93 -13.87
CA ALA A 144 17.67 -7.82 -15.25
C ALA A 144 16.73 -8.54 -16.22
N GLY A 145 16.37 -7.90 -17.33
CA GLY A 145 15.45 -8.46 -18.33
C GLY A 145 13.97 -8.32 -18.01
N HIS A 146 13.60 -7.78 -16.84
CA HIS A 146 12.20 -7.58 -16.45
C HIS A 146 11.74 -6.16 -16.81
N ILE A 147 10.53 -6.06 -17.36
CA ILE A 147 9.85 -4.79 -17.66
C ILE A 147 9.39 -4.13 -16.37
N GLY A 148 8.80 -4.91 -15.47
CA GLY A 148 8.27 -4.46 -14.19
C GLY A 148 9.34 -4.25 -13.12
N THR A 149 8.88 -3.97 -11.92
CA THR A 149 9.72 -3.73 -10.73
C THR A 149 9.15 -4.43 -9.52
N VAL A 150 9.98 -4.62 -8.50
CA VAL A 150 9.56 -5.15 -7.20
C VAL A 150 9.94 -4.18 -6.10
N SER A 151 9.12 -4.06 -5.07
CA SER A 151 9.39 -3.17 -3.95
C SER A 151 9.21 -3.87 -2.64
N PHE A 152 10.04 -3.51 -1.66
CA PHE A 152 9.94 -4.04 -0.30
C PHE A 152 9.53 -2.93 0.66
N MET A 153 8.47 -3.17 1.43
CA MET A 153 7.99 -2.27 2.48
C MET A 153 8.24 -2.91 3.85
N THR A 154 9.31 -2.47 4.50
CA THR A 154 9.82 -3.00 5.78
C THR A 154 9.18 -2.30 6.97
N SER A 155 7.86 -2.39 7.03
CA SER A 155 7.05 -1.55 7.90
C SER A 155 7.20 -1.81 9.40
N MET A 156 7.72 -2.99 9.79
CA MET A 156 8.05 -3.36 11.17
C MET A 156 9.55 -3.26 11.46
N THR A 157 10.40 -3.56 10.46
CA THR A 157 11.85 -3.55 10.66
C THR A 157 12.45 -2.14 10.60
N GLU A 158 11.95 -1.27 9.73
CA GLU A 158 12.33 0.14 9.65
C GLU A 158 11.09 1.00 9.84
N HIS A 159 10.96 1.61 11.03
CA HIS A 159 9.80 2.42 11.36
C HIS A 159 9.68 3.62 10.42
N LEU A 160 8.53 3.70 9.74
CA LEU A 160 8.25 4.72 8.72
C LEU A 160 7.63 6.00 9.30
N CYS A 161 7.56 6.12 10.63
CA CYS A 161 6.83 7.21 11.31
C CYS A 161 7.51 8.57 11.17
N ALA A 162 8.85 8.62 11.22
CA ALA A 162 9.61 9.88 11.20
C ALA A 162 9.42 10.69 9.90
N GLY A 163 9.17 10.01 8.77
CA GLY A 163 8.88 10.64 7.47
C GLY A 163 7.40 10.60 7.07
N CYS A 164 6.49 10.20 7.97
CA CYS A 164 5.08 10.01 7.61
C CYS A 164 4.34 11.35 7.51
N ASN A 165 3.82 11.65 6.33
CA ASN A 165 3.04 12.87 6.01
C ASN A 165 1.57 12.55 5.65
N ARG A 166 1.00 11.48 6.21
CA ARG A 166 -0.32 10.96 5.81
C ARG A 166 -1.43 11.35 6.78
N LEU A 167 -2.37 12.16 6.30
CA LEU A 167 -3.68 12.39 6.92
C LEU A 167 -4.74 11.47 6.30
N ARG A 168 -5.66 10.94 7.11
CA ARG A 168 -6.74 10.06 6.65
C ARG A 168 -8.09 10.68 7.00
N LEU A 169 -9.03 10.63 6.06
CA LEU A 169 -10.44 10.87 6.28
C LEU A 169 -11.16 9.51 6.26
N LEU A 170 -11.84 9.19 7.35
CA LEU A 170 -12.61 7.96 7.52
C LEU A 170 -13.98 8.08 6.83
N ALA A 171 -14.64 6.95 6.59
CA ALA A 171 -15.93 6.92 5.90
C ALA A 171 -17.08 7.55 6.71
N ASP A 172 -16.93 7.64 8.02
CA ASP A 172 -17.82 8.35 8.94
C ASP A 172 -17.52 9.87 9.01
N GLY A 173 -16.48 10.32 8.31
CA GLY A 173 -16.05 11.71 8.29
C GLY A 173 -15.00 12.11 9.30
N ASN A 174 -14.51 11.18 10.12
CA ASN A 174 -13.49 11.49 11.10
C ASN A 174 -12.09 11.61 10.48
N PHE A 175 -11.29 12.53 11.01
CA PHE A 175 -9.88 12.58 10.65
C PHE A 175 -9.03 11.65 11.51
N LYS A 176 -7.96 11.10 10.92
CA LYS A 176 -7.02 10.23 11.60
C LYS A 176 -5.60 10.45 11.10
N VAL A 177 -4.72 10.91 12.01
CA VAL A 177 -3.31 11.25 11.70
C VAL A 177 -2.40 10.02 11.67
N CYS A 178 -2.73 8.96 12.41
CA CYS A 178 -1.97 7.71 12.44
C CYS A 178 -2.90 6.53 12.16
N LEU A 179 -2.46 5.53 11.39
CA LEU A 179 -3.28 4.34 11.09
C LEU A 179 -3.75 3.59 12.35
N PHE A 180 -2.93 3.61 13.41
CA PHE A 180 -3.21 2.95 14.70
C PHE A 180 -3.55 3.91 15.83
N GLY A 181 -3.56 5.22 15.55
CA GLY A 181 -3.97 6.20 16.56
C GLY A 181 -5.45 6.07 16.92
N PRO A 182 -5.88 6.62 18.08
CA PRO A 182 -7.29 6.78 18.37
C PRO A 182 -7.98 7.59 17.26
N SER A 183 -9.29 7.39 17.10
CA SER A 183 -10.12 8.20 16.20
C SER A 183 -9.95 9.68 16.55
N GLY A 184 -9.60 10.51 15.57
CA GLY A 184 -9.42 11.94 15.77
C GLY A 184 -10.75 12.69 15.81
N VAL A 185 -10.64 14.01 15.86
CA VAL A 185 -11.74 14.95 16.09
C VAL A 185 -12.77 14.92 14.95
N ASN A 186 -14.06 14.92 15.32
CA ASN A 186 -15.21 14.94 14.43
C ASN A 186 -15.43 16.37 13.91
N HIS A 187 -15.04 16.65 12.66
CA HIS A 187 -15.37 17.91 12.00
C HIS A 187 -15.85 17.66 10.56
N ILE A 188 -16.86 16.82 10.39
CA ILE A 188 -17.88 17.12 9.37
C ILE A 188 -19.04 17.82 10.07
N LEU A 189 -18.77 19.03 10.55
CA LEU A 189 -19.83 20.04 10.49
C LEU A 189 -20.15 20.23 8.99
N PRO A 190 -21.41 20.47 8.59
CA PRO A 190 -21.72 20.79 7.21
C PRO A 190 -20.93 22.04 6.84
N CYS A 191 -19.79 21.84 6.19
CA CYS A 191 -18.82 22.88 5.98
C CYS A 191 -19.29 23.67 4.76
N HIS A 192 -20.17 24.64 5.01
CA HIS A 192 -20.74 25.51 3.99
C HIS A 192 -19.74 26.58 3.48
N SER A 193 -18.51 26.62 4.01
CA SER A 193 -17.47 27.56 3.61
C SER A 193 -16.07 26.95 3.65
N ASP A 194 -15.21 27.33 2.70
CA ASP A 194 -13.81 26.88 2.58
C ASP A 194 -12.94 27.27 3.79
N LEU A 195 -13.32 28.35 4.49
CA LEU A 195 -12.59 28.88 5.64
C LEU A 195 -12.65 27.96 6.87
N LEU A 196 -13.84 27.41 7.17
CA LEU A 196 -14.05 26.46 8.26
C LEU A 196 -13.35 25.12 8.00
N LEU A 197 -13.26 24.76 6.72
CA LEU A 197 -12.59 23.55 6.25
C LEU A 197 -11.09 23.67 6.52
N ASN A 198 -10.46 24.77 6.08
CA ASN A 198 -9.04 25.05 6.35
C ASN A 198 -8.72 25.08 7.85
N PHE A 199 -9.57 25.70 8.66
CA PHE A 199 -9.39 25.73 10.11
C PHE A 199 -9.44 24.34 10.74
N SER A 200 -10.38 23.49 10.31
CA SER A 200 -10.50 22.11 10.77
C SER A 200 -9.27 21.26 10.40
N PHE A 201 -8.70 21.45 9.20
CA PHE A 201 -7.45 20.79 8.80
C PHE A 201 -6.26 21.23 9.67
N LEU A 202 -6.14 22.53 9.97
CA LEU A 202 -5.07 23.05 10.82
C LEU A 202 -5.17 22.54 12.27
N GLN A 203 -6.37 22.43 12.83
CA GLN A 203 -6.59 21.83 14.16
C GLN A 203 -6.11 20.38 14.26
N VAL A 204 -6.25 19.62 13.18
CA VAL A 204 -5.86 18.20 13.15
C VAL A 204 -4.35 18.03 12.93
N ILE A 205 -3.74 18.90 12.13
CA ILE A 205 -2.31 18.80 11.79
C ILE A 205 -1.43 19.46 12.85
N GLU A 206 -1.86 20.59 13.41
CA GLU A 206 -1.12 21.38 14.40
C GLU A 206 -2.00 21.74 15.61
N PRO A 207 -2.33 20.77 16.48
CA PRO A 207 -3.19 21.02 17.63
C PRO A 207 -2.63 22.09 18.59
N ASP A 208 -1.30 22.23 18.67
CA ASP A 208 -0.62 23.19 19.56
C ASP A 208 -0.58 24.63 19.01
N HIS A 209 -0.69 24.84 17.68
CA HIS A 209 -0.64 26.18 17.08
C HIS A 209 -1.93 26.99 17.34
N ILE A 210 -3.06 26.31 17.57
CA ILE A 210 -4.37 26.97 17.75
C ILE A 210 -4.62 27.41 19.19
N ILE A 211 -3.93 26.81 20.16
CA ILE A 211 -3.93 27.30 21.54
C ILE A 211 -3.30 28.70 21.61
N ALA A 212 -2.26 28.97 20.81
CA ALA A 212 -1.59 30.27 20.77
C ALA A 212 -2.49 31.41 20.25
N ILE A 213 -3.32 31.14 19.23
CA ILE A 213 -4.23 32.14 18.64
C ILE A 213 -5.42 32.43 19.57
N ALA A 214 -5.90 31.43 20.32
CA ALA A 214 -6.94 31.62 21.33
C ALA A 214 -6.44 32.37 22.57
N SER A 215 -5.15 32.28 22.89
CA SER A 215 -4.55 33.01 24.02
C SER A 215 -4.11 34.45 23.72
N SER A 216 -4.05 34.86 22.44
CA SER A 216 -3.70 36.24 22.05
C SER A 216 -4.92 37.14 21.83
N SER A 217 -6.12 36.65 22.14
CA SER A 217 -7.39 37.37 22.01
C SER A 217 -8.18 37.47 23.32
N ALA A 218 -7.49 37.29 24.46
CA ALA A 218 -8.00 37.59 25.81
C ALA A 218 -7.28 38.81 26.40
#